data_AF-A0A1G7E6A1-F1
#
_entry.id   AF-A0A1G7E6A1-F1
#
_cell.length_a   1.000
_cell.length_b   1.000
_cell.length_c   1.000
_cell.angle_alpha   90.00
_cell.angle_beta   90.00
_cell.angle_gamma   90.00
#
_symmetry.space_group_name_H-M   'P 1'
#
loop_
_entity.id
_entity.type
_entity.pdbx_description
1 polymer ?
#
loop_
_entity_poly.entity_id
_entity_poly.type
_entity_poly.pdbx_seq_one_letter_code
_entity_poly.pdbx_strand_id
1 'polypeptide(L)'
;MLADWTGTGALEIVPVVRRMREILLASPRLFADETTMPVLDPGRGKTKKGFAWAIARDDRPWGGTDPPAVVFHYAPGRGAEHAKALLAGYRGILQCDGYGAYKTLAVEREGITLAFCWPHVRRGFIELAKGKTAPIAAETLRRIAALYAVEAEVRGKPPDIRRTARQEKSHPLVEDLLAWLSAQLARLPGSSPTAEAIRYALNHREGLMRFLNDGRVELDTNTVERAIRPICLSRKNALFASGDDGGARWAAVASLVETCKLNAVDPQRYFTDVLTHLVNGWPNSRIDELMPWCWAAGTNGPASSEGCEGP
;
A
#
# COMPACT_ATOMS: atom_id res chain seq x y z
N MET A 1 18.46 20.59 19.01
CA MET A 1 18.48 19.67 20.17
C MET A 1 17.47 18.53 20.05
N LEU A 2 16.13 18.72 20.14
CA LEU A 2 15.17 17.61 19.89
C LEU A 2 15.15 17.13 18.42
N ALA A 3 15.19 18.07 17.47
CA ALA A 3 15.24 17.75 16.04
C ALA A 3 16.50 16.96 15.63
N ASP A 4 17.63 17.22 16.30
CA ASP A 4 18.90 16.52 16.04
C ASP A 4 18.86 15.10 16.60
N TRP A 5 18.30 14.89 17.79
CA TRP A 5 18.14 13.56 18.39
C TRP A 5 17.14 12.70 17.62
N THR A 6 16.03 13.28 17.16
CA THR A 6 15.11 12.59 16.22
C THR A 6 15.79 12.31 14.88
N GLY A 7 16.73 13.17 14.46
CA GLY A 7 17.51 13.00 13.24
C GLY A 7 18.47 11.82 13.34
N THR A 8 19.25 11.74 14.41
CA THR A 8 20.17 10.63 14.69
C THR A 8 19.43 9.32 14.91
N GLY A 9 18.37 9.31 15.74
CA GLY A 9 17.56 8.11 15.92
C GLY A 9 16.89 7.62 14.63
N ALA A 10 16.51 8.53 13.73
CA ALA A 10 15.98 8.15 12.41
C ALA A 10 17.05 7.56 11.47
N LEU A 11 18.34 7.89 11.66
CA LEU A 11 19.43 7.26 10.92
C LEU A 11 19.71 5.83 11.41
N GLU A 12 19.65 5.61 12.72
CA GLU A 12 19.89 4.30 13.32
C GLU A 12 18.90 3.23 12.83
N ILE A 13 17.65 3.62 12.56
CA ILE A 13 16.61 2.68 12.09
C ILE A 13 16.68 2.34 10.59
N VAL A 14 17.52 3.03 9.81
CA VAL A 14 17.59 2.83 8.34
C VAL A 14 17.92 1.38 7.97
N PRO A 15 18.85 0.67 8.62
CA PRO A 15 19.10 -0.75 8.34
C PRO A 15 17.86 -1.63 8.54
N VAL A 16 17.06 -1.35 9.58
CA VAL A 16 15.81 -2.07 9.87
C VAL A 16 14.80 -1.85 8.74
N VAL A 17 14.58 -0.59 8.33
CA VAL A 17 13.65 -0.25 7.23
C VAL A 17 14.12 -0.82 5.90
N ARG A 18 15.43 -0.79 5.61
CA ARG A 18 16.03 -1.40 4.41
C ARG A 18 15.76 -2.89 4.39
N ARG A 19 15.97 -3.58 5.51
CA ARG A 19 15.68 -5.02 5.61
C ARG A 19 14.20 -5.33 5.44
N MET A 20 13.32 -4.54 6.08
CA MET A 20 11.87 -4.68 5.94
C MET A 20 11.43 -4.53 4.47
N ARG A 21 12.06 -3.62 3.72
CA ARG A 21 11.85 -3.51 2.26
C ARG A 21 12.27 -4.79 1.55
N GLU A 22 13.46 -5.33 1.81
CA GLU A 22 13.92 -6.58 1.18
C GLU A 22 12.93 -7.74 1.42
N ILE A 23 12.42 -7.87 2.65
CA ILE A 23 11.40 -8.87 3.01
C ILE A 23 10.11 -8.64 2.22
N LEU A 24 9.64 -7.39 2.11
CA LEU A 24 8.48 -7.07 1.29
C LEU A 24 8.70 -7.42 -0.19
N LEU A 25 9.87 -7.12 -0.76
CA LEU A 25 10.17 -7.40 -2.16
C LEU A 25 10.23 -8.91 -2.49
N ALA A 26 10.36 -9.79 -1.50
CA ALA A 26 10.25 -11.23 -1.69
C ALA A 26 8.81 -11.75 -1.73
N SER A 27 7.82 -10.88 -1.46
CA SER A 27 6.42 -11.27 -1.37
C SER A 27 5.85 -11.60 -2.75
N PRO A 28 4.92 -12.57 -2.87
CA PRO A 28 4.31 -12.90 -4.16
C PRO A 28 3.44 -11.76 -4.72
N ARG A 29 3.01 -10.85 -3.84
CA ARG A 29 2.16 -9.71 -4.15
C ARG A 29 2.51 -8.54 -3.23
N LEU A 30 2.48 -7.34 -3.79
CA LEU A 30 2.60 -6.09 -3.07
C LEU A 30 1.51 -5.14 -3.52
N PHE A 31 1.01 -4.34 -2.57
CA PHE A 31 0.31 -3.11 -2.89
C PHE A 31 1.31 -1.98 -3.11
N ALA A 32 1.03 -1.06 -4.03
CA ALA A 32 1.78 0.17 -4.20
C ALA A 32 0.88 1.38 -4.45
N ASP A 33 1.24 2.51 -3.85
CA ASP A 33 0.57 3.80 -3.99
C ASP A 33 1.53 4.90 -3.53
N GLU A 34 1.18 6.17 -3.75
CA GLU A 34 1.99 7.30 -3.36
C GLU A 34 1.15 8.51 -2.94
N THR A 35 1.67 9.26 -1.96
CA THR A 35 1.02 10.49 -1.47
C THR A 35 2.00 11.63 -1.38
N THR A 36 1.47 12.86 -1.44
CA THR A 36 2.31 14.06 -1.31
C THR A 36 2.71 14.32 0.14
N MET A 37 3.95 14.74 0.32
CA MET A 37 4.54 15.20 1.57
C MET A 37 5.03 16.65 1.42
N PRO A 38 4.76 17.54 2.39
CA PRO A 38 5.30 18.89 2.40
C PRO A 38 6.77 18.85 2.83
N VAL A 39 7.66 19.45 2.04
CA VAL A 39 9.10 19.46 2.31
C VAL A 39 9.67 20.85 2.14
N LEU A 40 10.44 21.34 3.10
CA LEU A 40 11.13 22.62 2.99
C LEU A 40 12.15 22.57 1.85
N ASP A 41 12.23 23.63 1.07
CA ASP A 41 13.26 23.88 0.07
C ASP A 41 14.11 25.07 0.56
N PRO A 42 15.17 24.80 1.36
CA PRO A 42 15.95 25.85 2.00
C PRO A 42 16.54 26.84 1.01
N GLY A 43 16.91 26.36 -0.20
CA GLY A 43 17.46 27.20 -1.27
C GLY A 43 16.47 28.20 -1.86
N ARG A 44 15.15 28.01 -1.63
CA ARG A 44 14.09 28.87 -2.15
C ARG A 44 13.22 29.52 -1.07
N GLY A 45 13.47 29.22 0.21
CA GLY A 45 12.67 29.73 1.34
C GLY A 45 11.19 29.34 1.30
N LYS A 46 10.85 28.27 0.57
CA LYS A 46 9.46 27.82 0.32
C LYS A 46 9.32 26.34 0.63
N THR A 47 8.08 25.86 0.72
CA THR A 47 7.79 24.42 0.79
C THR A 47 7.62 23.88 -0.63
N LYS A 48 8.33 22.81 -0.98
CA LYS A 48 8.14 22.02 -2.20
C LYS A 48 7.28 20.78 -1.91
N LYS A 49 6.77 20.18 -2.98
CA LYS A 49 6.07 18.89 -2.91
C LYS A 49 7.10 17.77 -3.04
N GLY A 50 7.22 16.95 -2.00
CA GLY A 50 7.81 15.62 -2.09
C GLY A 50 6.73 14.55 -2.07
N PHE A 51 7.14 13.28 -2.13
CA PHE A 51 6.25 12.12 -2.21
C PHE A 51 6.71 11.02 -1.27
N ALA A 52 5.77 10.45 -0.51
CA ALA A 52 5.94 9.14 0.13
C ALA A 52 5.40 8.08 -0.84
N TRP A 53 6.29 7.28 -1.39
CA TRP A 53 5.97 6.08 -2.15
C TRP A 53 5.85 4.90 -1.19
N ALA A 54 4.72 4.23 -1.18
CA ALA A 54 4.45 3.13 -0.27
C ALA A 54 4.45 1.80 -1.02
N ILE A 55 5.06 0.79 -0.42
CA ILE A 55 4.79 -0.62 -0.73
C ILE A 55 4.27 -1.31 0.53
N ALA A 56 3.25 -2.13 0.39
CA ALA A 56 2.65 -2.82 1.53
C ALA A 56 2.29 -4.27 1.20
N ARG A 57 2.37 -5.13 2.21
CA ARG A 57 1.83 -6.49 2.20
C ARG A 57 0.83 -6.64 3.33
N ASP A 58 -0.32 -7.22 3.03
CA ASP A 58 -1.24 -7.78 4.01
C ASP A 58 -2.01 -8.90 3.33
N ASP A 59 -1.71 -10.12 3.74
CA ASP A 59 -2.16 -11.34 3.08
C ASP A 59 -3.23 -12.10 3.89
N ARG A 60 -3.56 -11.59 5.08
CA ARG A 60 -4.68 -12.08 5.91
C ARG A 60 -6.01 -12.16 5.14
N PRO A 61 -6.34 -11.25 4.20
CA PRO A 61 -7.56 -11.35 3.39
C PRO A 61 -7.74 -12.64 2.58
N TRP A 62 -6.65 -13.31 2.19
CA TRP A 62 -6.68 -14.63 1.52
C TRP A 62 -6.19 -15.76 2.43
N GLY A 63 -6.02 -15.51 3.74
CA GLY A 63 -5.51 -16.50 4.69
C GLY A 63 -3.99 -16.72 4.62
N GLY A 64 -3.23 -15.78 4.04
CA GLY A 64 -1.77 -15.83 4.09
C GLY A 64 -1.24 -15.59 5.51
N THR A 65 -0.12 -16.23 5.82
CA THR A 65 0.51 -16.23 7.15
C THR A 65 1.63 -15.21 7.30
N ASP A 66 2.09 -14.62 6.20
CA ASP A 66 3.14 -13.62 6.22
C ASP A 66 2.70 -12.37 7.00
N PRO A 67 3.57 -11.79 7.84
CA PRO A 67 3.20 -10.65 8.67
C PRO A 67 2.90 -9.42 7.81
N PRO A 68 1.87 -8.64 8.14
CA PRO A 68 1.56 -7.42 7.41
C PRO A 68 2.64 -6.36 7.65
N ALA A 69 3.02 -5.62 6.61
CA ALA A 69 4.03 -4.57 6.73
C ALA A 69 3.88 -3.51 5.64
N VAL A 70 4.43 -2.32 5.92
CA VAL A 70 4.50 -1.22 4.97
C VAL A 70 5.86 -0.54 5.04
N VAL A 71 6.42 -0.23 3.87
CA VAL A 71 7.60 0.62 3.72
C VAL A 71 7.23 1.85 2.92
N PHE A 72 7.56 3.02 3.47
CA PHE A 72 7.55 4.28 2.75
C PHE A 72 8.96 4.64 2.31
N HIS A 73 9.06 5.13 1.08
CA HIS A 73 10.26 5.71 0.52
C HIS A 73 9.97 7.15 0.10
N TYR A 74 10.75 8.08 0.64
CA TYR A 74 10.68 9.47 0.24
C TYR A 74 11.31 9.68 -1.13
N ALA A 75 10.65 10.48 -1.96
CA ALA A 75 11.22 10.99 -3.20
C ALA A 75 10.84 12.47 -3.43
N PRO A 76 11.72 13.27 -4.05
CA PRO A 76 11.41 14.65 -4.40
C PRO A 76 10.42 14.77 -5.58
N GLY A 77 10.13 13.68 -6.29
CA GLY A 77 9.28 13.64 -7.46
C GLY A 77 8.28 12.48 -7.46
N ARG A 78 7.42 12.49 -8.50
CA ARG A 78 6.42 11.44 -8.76
C ARG A 78 6.72 10.64 -10.04
N GLY A 79 7.90 10.81 -10.64
CA GLY A 79 8.25 10.12 -11.87
C GLY A 79 8.49 8.62 -11.67
N ALA A 80 8.50 7.87 -12.79
CA ALA A 80 8.64 6.42 -12.78
C ALA A 80 9.98 5.95 -12.20
N GLU A 81 11.03 6.79 -12.24
CA GLU A 81 12.33 6.54 -11.63
C GLU A 81 12.23 6.19 -10.13
N HIS A 82 11.30 6.81 -9.40
CA HIS A 82 11.14 6.57 -7.97
C HIS A 82 10.45 5.23 -7.68
N ALA A 83 9.41 4.88 -8.45
CA ALA A 83 8.80 3.55 -8.40
C ALA A 83 9.83 2.46 -8.77
N LYS A 84 10.66 2.70 -9.80
CA LYS A 84 11.71 1.77 -10.24
C LYS A 84 12.75 1.51 -9.16
N ALA A 85 13.19 2.56 -8.46
CA ALA A 85 14.12 2.47 -7.34
C ALA A 85 13.50 1.72 -6.15
N LEU A 86 12.29 2.10 -5.74
CA LEU A 86 11.61 1.45 -4.62
C LEU A 86 11.39 -0.05 -4.87
N LEU A 87 10.93 -0.41 -6.07
CA LEU A 87 10.61 -1.80 -6.44
C LEU A 87 11.79 -2.54 -7.08
N ALA A 88 13.01 -2.01 -7.01
CA ALA A 88 14.19 -2.64 -7.62
C ALA A 88 14.38 -4.08 -7.11
N GLY A 89 14.40 -5.04 -8.04
CA GLY A 89 14.49 -6.47 -7.75
C GLY A 89 13.14 -7.19 -7.54
N TYR A 90 12.02 -6.45 -7.49
CA TYR A 90 10.70 -7.06 -7.33
C TYR A 90 10.27 -7.87 -8.54
N ARG A 91 9.71 -9.06 -8.29
CA ARG A 91 9.00 -9.90 -9.25
C ARG A 91 7.76 -10.45 -8.57
N GLY A 92 6.62 -10.42 -9.25
CA GLY A 92 5.33 -10.82 -8.68
C GLY A 92 4.19 -9.90 -9.10
N ILE A 93 3.14 -9.88 -8.29
CA ILE A 93 1.95 -9.10 -8.58
C ILE A 93 2.06 -7.74 -7.90
N LEU A 94 1.99 -6.66 -8.66
CA LEU A 94 1.94 -5.32 -8.14
C LEU A 94 0.51 -4.78 -8.25
N GLN A 95 -0.14 -4.64 -7.11
CA GLN A 95 -1.50 -4.16 -7.01
C GLN A 95 -1.50 -2.66 -6.72
N CYS A 96 -1.91 -1.85 -7.69
CA CYS A 96 -1.82 -0.40 -7.62
C CYS A 96 -3.05 0.27 -8.23
N ASP A 97 -3.06 1.60 -8.21
CA ASP A 97 -3.96 2.36 -9.04
C ASP A 97 -3.54 2.29 -10.53
N GLY A 98 -4.30 2.96 -11.39
CA GLY A 98 -3.98 3.04 -12.83
C GLY A 98 -2.82 3.98 -13.18
N TYR A 99 -1.98 4.40 -12.22
CA TYR A 99 -0.96 5.43 -12.45
C TYR A 99 0.11 4.97 -13.45
N GLY A 100 0.52 5.91 -14.32
CA GLY A 100 1.41 5.63 -15.44
C GLY A 100 2.80 5.13 -15.02
N ALA A 101 3.31 5.56 -13.86
CA ALA A 101 4.62 5.13 -13.37
C ALA A 101 4.73 3.60 -13.21
N TYR A 102 3.69 2.95 -12.69
CA TYR A 102 3.66 1.50 -12.52
C TYR A 102 3.54 0.77 -13.86
N LYS A 103 2.83 1.34 -14.84
CA LYS A 103 2.78 0.81 -16.22
C LYS A 103 4.15 0.86 -16.88
N THR A 104 4.84 1.99 -16.81
CA THR A 104 6.21 2.12 -17.32
C THR A 104 7.14 1.09 -16.66
N LEU A 105 7.04 0.91 -15.34
CA LEU A 105 7.81 -0.10 -14.63
C LEU A 105 7.54 -1.53 -15.14
N ALA A 106 6.28 -1.92 -15.33
CA ALA A 106 5.92 -3.27 -15.77
C ALA A 106 6.29 -3.54 -17.24
N VAL A 107 6.35 -2.51 -18.08
CA VAL A 107 6.83 -2.63 -19.48
C VAL A 107 8.34 -2.83 -19.53
N GLU A 108 9.09 -2.12 -18.69
CA GLU A 108 10.56 -2.17 -18.71
C GLU A 108 11.15 -3.34 -17.92
N ARG A 109 10.39 -3.96 -17.00
CA ARG A 109 10.86 -5.08 -16.17
C ARG A 109 9.97 -6.30 -16.31
N GLU A 110 10.56 -7.37 -16.83
CA GLU A 110 9.92 -8.68 -16.87
C GLU A 110 9.62 -9.23 -15.47
N GLY A 111 8.51 -9.95 -15.35
CA GLY A 111 8.11 -10.61 -14.10
C GLY A 111 7.28 -9.75 -13.15
N ILE A 112 6.91 -8.53 -13.53
CA ILE A 112 5.91 -7.73 -12.79
C ILE A 112 4.55 -7.86 -13.49
N THR A 113 3.54 -8.31 -12.76
CA THR A 113 2.14 -8.35 -13.23
C THR A 113 1.33 -7.28 -12.53
N LEU A 114 0.76 -6.32 -13.27
CA LEU A 114 -0.09 -5.29 -12.69
C LEU A 114 -1.51 -5.81 -12.42
N ALA A 115 -2.00 -5.55 -11.22
CA ALA A 115 -3.40 -5.69 -10.85
C ALA A 115 -3.96 -4.30 -10.48
N PHE A 116 -5.08 -3.91 -11.10
CA PHE A 116 -5.69 -2.60 -10.86
C PHE A 116 -6.90 -2.72 -9.94
N CYS A 117 -7.17 -1.65 -9.21
CA CYS A 117 -8.13 -1.68 -8.11
C CYS A 117 -9.48 -1.10 -8.51
N TRP A 118 -10.54 -1.83 -8.20
CA TRP A 118 -11.92 -1.41 -8.47
C TRP A 118 -12.37 -0.17 -7.70
N PRO A 119 -11.86 0.15 -6.48
CA PRO A 119 -12.14 1.43 -5.84
C PRO A 119 -11.85 2.66 -6.71
N HIS A 120 -10.80 2.62 -7.55
CA HIS A 120 -10.47 3.74 -8.44
C HIS A 120 -11.49 3.90 -9.57
N VAL A 121 -11.95 2.78 -10.14
CA VAL A 121 -13.07 2.78 -11.09
C VAL A 121 -14.34 3.31 -10.41
N ARG A 122 -14.68 2.76 -9.24
CA ARG A 122 -15.88 3.10 -8.46
C ARG A 122 -15.91 4.58 -8.09
N ARG A 123 -14.78 5.18 -7.71
CA ARG A 123 -14.66 6.60 -7.32
C ARG A 123 -15.12 7.52 -8.45
N GLY A 124 -14.73 7.25 -9.69
CA GLY A 124 -15.18 8.03 -10.85
C GLY A 124 -16.70 8.06 -10.98
N PHE A 125 -17.36 6.91 -10.83
CA PHE A 125 -18.82 6.82 -10.92
C PHE A 125 -19.54 7.39 -9.69
N ILE A 126 -18.96 7.32 -8.48
CA ILE A 126 -19.52 7.98 -7.29
C ILE A 126 -19.61 9.49 -7.50
N GLU A 127 -18.55 10.12 -8.01
CA GLU A 127 -18.55 11.56 -8.26
C GLU A 127 -19.60 11.95 -9.28
N LEU A 128 -19.77 11.17 -10.35
CA LEU A 128 -20.82 11.38 -11.35
C LEU A 128 -22.23 11.20 -10.76
N ALA A 129 -22.42 10.26 -9.84
CA ALA A 129 -23.70 9.98 -9.19
C ALA A 129 -24.17 11.07 -8.23
N LYS A 130 -23.31 12.04 -7.86
CA LYS A 130 -23.72 13.23 -7.09
C LYS A 130 -24.60 14.18 -7.91
N GLY A 131 -24.58 14.07 -9.24
CA GLY A 131 -25.48 14.81 -10.13
C GLY A 131 -26.93 14.32 -10.04
N LYS A 132 -27.90 15.20 -10.35
CA LYS A 132 -29.35 14.95 -10.21
C LYS A 132 -29.88 13.73 -11.01
N THR A 133 -29.23 13.36 -12.11
CA THR A 133 -29.65 12.22 -12.95
C THR A 133 -28.43 11.55 -13.59
N ALA A 134 -27.98 10.43 -13.03
CA ALA A 134 -26.79 9.71 -13.51
C ALA A 134 -27.06 8.19 -13.65
N PRO A 135 -27.95 7.76 -14.57
CA PRO A 135 -28.38 6.36 -14.68
C PRO A 135 -27.23 5.41 -14.99
N ILE A 136 -26.28 5.84 -15.84
CA ILE A 136 -25.09 5.04 -16.15
C ILE A 136 -24.23 4.84 -14.90
N ALA A 137 -24.00 5.91 -14.13
CA ALA A 137 -23.20 5.83 -12.92
C ALA A 137 -23.88 4.95 -11.85
N ALA A 138 -25.17 5.12 -11.62
CA ALA A 138 -25.94 4.31 -10.68
C ALA A 138 -25.89 2.81 -11.04
N GLU A 139 -26.09 2.48 -12.31
CA GLU A 139 -26.04 1.11 -12.80
C GLU A 139 -24.64 0.50 -12.69
N THR A 140 -23.58 1.26 -13.03
CA THR A 140 -22.20 0.81 -12.82
C THR A 140 -21.93 0.52 -11.35
N LEU A 141 -22.35 1.41 -10.44
CA LEU A 141 -22.15 1.21 -9.00
C LEU A 141 -22.90 0.00 -8.48
N ARG A 142 -24.11 -0.26 -8.97
CA ARG A 142 -24.90 -1.46 -8.65
C ARG A 142 -24.20 -2.74 -9.10
N ARG A 143 -23.66 -2.77 -10.32
CA ARG A 143 -22.90 -3.90 -10.87
C ARG A 143 -21.60 -4.15 -10.09
N ILE A 144 -20.86 -3.10 -9.75
CA ILE A 144 -19.67 -3.20 -8.90
C ILE A 144 -20.04 -3.70 -7.49
N ALA A 145 -21.17 -3.28 -6.92
CA ALA A 145 -21.63 -3.75 -5.62
C ALA A 145 -21.89 -5.27 -5.61
N ALA A 146 -22.38 -5.84 -6.72
CA ALA A 146 -22.53 -7.29 -6.86
C ALA A 146 -21.19 -8.04 -6.78
N LEU A 147 -20.09 -7.45 -7.30
CA LEU A 147 -18.75 -8.02 -7.13
C LEU A 147 -18.33 -8.04 -5.65
N TYR A 148 -18.59 -6.95 -4.93
CA TYR A 148 -18.28 -6.88 -3.49
C TYR A 148 -19.10 -7.87 -2.65
N ALA A 149 -20.33 -8.20 -3.07
CA ALA A 149 -21.11 -9.25 -2.42
C ALA A 149 -20.42 -10.62 -2.53
N VAL A 150 -19.90 -10.97 -3.71
CA VAL A 150 -19.11 -12.20 -3.88
C VAL A 150 -17.82 -12.14 -3.06
N GLU A 151 -17.10 -11.02 -3.05
CA GLU A 151 -15.87 -10.88 -2.27
C GLU A 151 -16.09 -11.05 -0.77
N ALA A 152 -17.23 -10.61 -0.24
CA ALA A 152 -17.60 -10.81 1.15
C ALA A 152 -17.75 -12.31 1.50
N GLU A 153 -18.26 -13.14 0.58
CA GLU A 153 -18.42 -14.58 0.79
C GLU A 153 -17.10 -15.36 0.76
N VAL A 154 -16.07 -14.83 0.10
CA VAL A 154 -14.80 -15.53 -0.12
C VAL A 154 -13.64 -14.96 0.72
N ARG A 155 -13.87 -13.85 1.43
CA ARG A 155 -12.89 -13.22 2.31
C ARG A 155 -12.39 -14.21 3.37
N GLY A 156 -11.08 -14.24 3.58
CA GLY A 156 -10.41 -15.14 4.52
C GLY A 156 -10.26 -16.58 4.04
N LYS A 157 -10.81 -16.93 2.86
CA LYS A 157 -10.61 -18.25 2.26
C LYS A 157 -9.28 -18.33 1.50
N PRO A 158 -8.70 -19.53 1.36
CA PRO A 158 -7.49 -19.75 0.57
C PRO A 158 -7.64 -19.30 -0.91
N PRO A 159 -6.52 -18.94 -1.58
CA PRO A 159 -6.55 -18.39 -2.94
C PRO A 159 -7.26 -19.25 -3.99
N ASP A 160 -7.14 -20.57 -3.92
CA ASP A 160 -7.80 -21.51 -4.82
C ASP A 160 -9.32 -21.49 -4.67
N ILE A 161 -9.82 -21.47 -3.43
CA ILE A 161 -11.27 -21.37 -3.15
C ILE A 161 -11.82 -20.02 -3.62
N ARG A 162 -11.08 -18.93 -3.38
CA ARG A 162 -11.45 -17.59 -3.89
C ARG A 162 -11.52 -17.59 -5.41
N ARG A 163 -10.52 -18.15 -6.08
CA ARG A 163 -10.47 -18.23 -7.55
C ARG A 163 -11.66 -19.02 -8.10
N THR A 164 -11.96 -20.21 -7.57
CA THR A 164 -13.10 -21.02 -8.02
C THR A 164 -14.42 -20.26 -7.94
N ALA A 165 -14.72 -19.68 -6.77
CA ALA A 165 -15.95 -18.90 -6.59
C ALA A 165 -16.01 -17.66 -7.50
N ARG A 166 -14.86 -17.01 -7.75
CA ARG A 166 -14.78 -15.87 -8.68
C ARG A 166 -15.01 -16.28 -10.13
N GLN A 167 -14.52 -17.44 -10.57
CA GLN A 167 -14.80 -17.94 -11.92
C GLN A 167 -16.29 -18.20 -12.11
N GLU A 168 -16.94 -18.80 -11.11
CA GLU A 168 -18.38 -19.11 -11.18
C GLU A 168 -19.26 -17.86 -11.08
N LYS A 169 -18.94 -16.94 -10.16
CA LYS A 169 -19.83 -15.82 -9.79
C LYS A 169 -19.36 -14.47 -10.31
N SER A 170 -18.09 -14.12 -10.11
CA SER A 170 -17.58 -12.78 -10.45
C SER A 170 -17.26 -12.61 -11.93
N HIS A 171 -16.74 -13.64 -12.60
CA HIS A 171 -16.36 -13.58 -14.01
C HIS A 171 -17.52 -13.17 -14.93
N PRO A 172 -18.72 -13.82 -14.89
CA PRO A 172 -19.83 -13.40 -15.73
C PRO A 172 -20.28 -11.96 -15.43
N LEU A 173 -20.23 -11.51 -14.17
CA LEU A 173 -20.58 -10.14 -13.78
C LEU A 173 -19.62 -9.10 -14.35
N VAL A 174 -18.31 -9.39 -14.35
CA VAL A 174 -17.29 -8.50 -14.90
C VAL A 174 -17.40 -8.41 -16.43
N GLU A 175 -17.56 -9.54 -17.11
CA GLU A 175 -17.74 -9.55 -18.58
C GLU A 175 -18.99 -8.76 -19.00
N ASP A 176 -20.13 -9.01 -18.34
CA ASP A 176 -21.38 -8.28 -18.61
C ASP A 176 -21.24 -6.78 -18.33
N LEU A 177 -20.59 -6.39 -17.22
CA LEU A 177 -20.31 -4.97 -16.93
C LEU A 177 -19.43 -4.32 -18.02
N LEU A 178 -18.33 -4.96 -18.43
CA LEU A 178 -17.42 -4.38 -19.42
C LEU A 178 -18.04 -4.29 -20.82
N ALA A 179 -18.82 -5.30 -21.22
CA ALA A 179 -19.59 -5.28 -22.46
C ALA A 179 -20.62 -4.14 -22.43
N TRP A 180 -21.36 -4.01 -21.33
CA TRP A 180 -22.35 -2.95 -21.17
C TRP A 180 -21.72 -1.55 -21.17
N LEU A 181 -20.59 -1.35 -20.46
CA LEU A 181 -19.85 -0.09 -20.47
C LEU A 181 -19.36 0.27 -21.89
N SER A 182 -18.89 -0.71 -22.66
CA SER A 182 -18.47 -0.50 -24.05
C SER A 182 -19.63 -0.04 -24.93
N ALA A 183 -20.81 -0.64 -24.76
CA ALA A 183 -22.02 -0.23 -25.47
C ALA A 183 -22.49 1.19 -25.06
N GLN A 184 -22.36 1.56 -23.78
CA GLN A 184 -22.66 2.92 -23.33
C GLN A 184 -21.67 3.94 -23.92
N LEU A 185 -20.38 3.62 -23.96
CA LEU A 185 -19.34 4.51 -24.47
C LEU A 185 -19.61 4.93 -25.94
N ALA A 186 -20.07 3.99 -26.77
CA ALA A 186 -20.39 4.24 -28.17
C ALA A 186 -21.54 5.26 -28.38
N ARG A 187 -22.34 5.50 -27.34
CA ARG A 187 -23.52 6.39 -27.37
C ARG A 187 -23.28 7.73 -26.68
N LEU A 188 -22.11 7.92 -26.07
CA LEU A 188 -21.79 9.12 -25.29
C LEU A 188 -20.91 10.07 -26.09
N PRO A 189 -21.06 11.40 -25.90
CA PRO A 189 -20.08 12.35 -26.38
C PRO A 189 -18.69 12.02 -25.82
N GLY A 190 -17.69 12.01 -26.68
CA GLY A 190 -16.33 11.62 -26.33
C GLY A 190 -15.75 12.42 -25.16
N SER A 191 -16.05 13.71 -25.04
CA SER A 191 -15.57 14.59 -23.97
C SER A 191 -16.39 14.54 -22.67
N SER A 192 -17.45 13.72 -22.60
CA SER A 192 -18.28 13.70 -21.39
C SER A 192 -17.52 13.06 -20.21
N PRO A 193 -17.70 13.58 -18.98
CA PRO A 193 -17.10 12.99 -17.77
C PRO A 193 -17.46 11.50 -17.58
N THR A 194 -18.66 11.09 -18.00
CA THR A 194 -19.08 9.68 -18.01
C THR A 194 -18.26 8.85 -19.01
N ALA A 195 -18.02 9.36 -20.22
CA ALA A 195 -17.18 8.68 -21.20
C ALA A 195 -15.72 8.55 -20.71
N GLU A 196 -15.19 9.54 -19.99
CA GLU A 196 -13.87 9.46 -19.36
C GLU A 196 -13.78 8.37 -18.31
N ALA A 197 -14.76 8.28 -17.39
CA ALA A 197 -14.82 7.23 -16.38
C ALA A 197 -14.94 5.83 -17.00
N ILE A 198 -15.72 5.69 -18.08
CA ILE A 198 -15.83 4.43 -18.82
C ILE A 198 -14.51 4.07 -19.49
N ARG A 199 -13.88 5.00 -20.22
CA ARG A 199 -12.57 4.76 -20.85
C ARG A 199 -11.52 4.38 -19.82
N TYR A 200 -11.55 4.97 -18.63
CA TYR A 200 -10.68 4.55 -17.54
C TYR A 200 -10.88 3.07 -17.22
N ALA A 201 -12.10 2.61 -17.00
CA ALA A 201 -12.36 1.19 -16.73
C ALA A 201 -11.89 0.28 -17.88
N LEU A 202 -12.23 0.61 -19.13
CA LEU A 202 -11.90 -0.21 -20.30
C LEU A 202 -10.39 -0.26 -20.59
N ASN A 203 -9.68 0.86 -20.45
CA ASN A 203 -8.23 0.94 -20.65
C ASN A 203 -7.43 0.16 -19.58
N HIS A 204 -8.08 -0.23 -18.48
CA HIS A 204 -7.48 -1.00 -17.39
C HIS A 204 -8.07 -2.41 -17.29
N ARG A 205 -8.86 -2.87 -18.28
CA ARG A 205 -9.58 -4.15 -18.27
C ARG A 205 -8.70 -5.32 -17.81
N GLU A 206 -7.55 -5.52 -18.44
CA GLU A 206 -6.71 -6.67 -18.12
C GLU A 206 -6.28 -6.70 -16.65
N GLY A 207 -5.81 -5.57 -16.11
CA GLY A 207 -5.40 -5.48 -14.72
C GLY A 207 -6.57 -5.56 -13.74
N LEU A 208 -7.75 -5.02 -14.12
CA LEU A 208 -8.98 -5.11 -13.32
C LEU A 208 -9.54 -6.54 -13.27
N MET A 209 -9.27 -7.38 -14.27
CA MET A 209 -9.72 -8.78 -14.33
C MET A 209 -8.76 -9.75 -13.64
N ARG A 210 -7.55 -9.33 -13.22
CA ARG A 210 -6.55 -10.24 -12.61
C ARG A 210 -7.06 -10.95 -11.37
N PHE A 211 -7.89 -10.29 -10.56
CA PHE A 211 -8.47 -10.90 -9.36
C PHE A 211 -9.31 -12.15 -9.66
N LEU A 212 -9.92 -12.25 -10.84
CA LEU A 212 -10.72 -13.41 -11.23
C LEU A 212 -9.86 -14.68 -11.29
N ASN A 213 -8.61 -14.54 -11.73
CA ASN A 213 -7.72 -15.66 -12.01
C ASN A 213 -6.71 -15.93 -10.89
N ASP A 214 -6.50 -14.98 -9.98
CA ASP A 214 -5.57 -15.12 -8.86
C ASP A 214 -6.23 -14.73 -7.53
N GLY A 215 -6.44 -15.73 -6.66
CA GLY A 215 -7.07 -15.56 -5.35
C GLY A 215 -6.31 -14.69 -4.36
N ARG A 216 -5.04 -14.37 -4.63
CA ARG A 216 -4.22 -13.48 -3.79
C ARG A 216 -4.51 -12.01 -4.04
N VAL A 217 -5.08 -11.68 -5.20
CA VAL A 217 -5.39 -10.31 -5.60
C VAL A 217 -6.69 -9.87 -4.96
N GLU A 218 -6.65 -8.71 -4.30
CA GLU A 218 -7.83 -8.08 -3.71
C GLU A 218 -8.58 -7.27 -4.76
N LEU A 219 -9.87 -7.05 -4.54
CA LEU A 219 -10.63 -6.10 -5.35
C LEU A 219 -10.22 -4.64 -5.03
N ASP A 220 -9.72 -4.41 -3.82
CA ASP A 220 -9.40 -3.11 -3.24
C ASP A 220 -7.90 -2.92 -2.93
N THR A 221 -7.47 -1.65 -2.79
CA THR A 221 -6.14 -1.22 -2.32
C THR A 221 -6.16 -0.83 -0.85
N ASN A 222 -7.13 -1.31 -0.06
CA ASN A 222 -7.38 -0.77 1.28
C ASN A 222 -6.15 -0.87 2.19
N THR A 223 -5.31 -1.88 2.02
CA THR A 223 -4.08 -2.05 2.79
C THR A 223 -3.14 -0.85 2.65
N VAL A 224 -2.80 -0.45 1.43
CA VAL A 224 -1.89 0.67 1.20
C VAL A 224 -2.57 2.02 1.48
N GLU A 225 -3.86 2.15 1.17
CA GLU A 225 -4.63 3.37 1.49
C GLU A 225 -4.70 3.63 2.99
N ARG A 226 -4.91 2.58 3.80
CA ARG A 226 -4.91 2.68 5.28
C ARG A 226 -3.53 3.05 5.79
N ALA A 227 -2.47 2.47 5.24
CA ALA A 227 -1.10 2.79 5.65
C ALA A 227 -0.70 4.24 5.29
N ILE A 228 -1.15 4.75 4.14
CA ILE A 228 -0.88 6.13 3.70
C ILE A 228 -1.70 7.16 4.50
N ARG A 229 -2.88 6.79 5.02
CA ARG A 229 -3.80 7.73 5.68
C ARG A 229 -3.16 8.53 6.83
N PRO A 230 -2.36 7.94 7.73
CA PRO A 230 -1.60 8.68 8.74
C PRO A 230 -0.67 9.74 8.15
N ILE A 231 0.05 9.46 7.05
CA ILE A 231 0.87 10.47 6.35
C ILE A 231 0.00 11.65 5.87
N CYS A 232 -1.15 11.35 5.29
CA CYS A 232 -2.11 12.36 4.83
C CYS A 232 -2.67 13.21 5.97
N LEU A 233 -2.89 12.62 7.15
CA LEU A 233 -3.35 13.34 8.34
C LEU A 233 -2.22 14.16 8.97
N SER A 234 -1.02 13.62 9.06
CA SER A 234 0.13 14.35 9.57
C SER A 234 0.50 15.54 8.69
N ARG A 235 0.26 15.49 7.38
CA ARG A 235 0.37 16.67 6.49
C ARG A 235 -0.54 17.83 6.91
N LYS A 236 -1.69 17.55 7.54
CA LYS A 236 -2.59 18.60 8.05
C LYS A 236 -2.10 19.20 9.38
N ASN A 237 -1.26 18.47 10.11
CA ASN A 237 -0.85 18.80 11.48
C ASN A 237 0.64 19.13 11.63
N ALA A 238 1.45 18.87 10.60
CA ALA A 238 2.88 19.19 10.52
C ALA A 238 3.12 20.18 9.37
N LEU A 239 3.96 21.19 9.62
CA LEU A 239 4.23 22.25 8.64
C LEU A 239 4.99 21.73 7.41
N PHE A 240 6.11 21.01 7.62
CA PHE A 240 6.95 20.45 6.55
C PHE A 240 8.06 19.55 7.12
N ALA A 241 8.64 18.70 6.27
CA ALA A 241 9.93 18.07 6.53
C ALA A 241 11.08 19.04 6.30
N SER A 242 12.16 18.96 7.09
CA SER A 242 13.34 19.81 6.95
C SER A 242 14.24 19.37 5.77
N GLY A 243 13.81 19.60 4.53
CA GLY A 243 14.53 19.17 3.34
C GLY A 243 14.33 17.71 2.97
N ASP A 244 14.99 17.27 1.90
CA ASP A 244 14.88 15.90 1.37
C ASP A 244 15.32 14.84 2.39
N ASP A 245 16.39 15.09 3.13
CA ASP A 245 16.85 14.22 4.22
C ASP A 245 15.80 14.12 5.34
N GLY A 246 15.14 15.23 5.67
CA GLY A 246 14.02 15.24 6.61
C GLY A 246 12.84 14.40 6.10
N GLY A 247 12.55 14.46 4.80
CA GLY A 247 11.54 13.63 4.15
C GLY A 247 11.87 12.14 4.24
N ALA A 248 13.13 11.76 3.97
CA ALA A 248 13.60 10.39 4.07
C ALA A 248 13.52 9.83 5.50
N ARG A 249 13.94 10.62 6.49
CA ARG A 249 13.84 10.25 7.91
C ARG A 249 12.38 10.06 8.34
N TRP A 250 11.48 10.96 7.90
CA TRP A 250 10.06 10.82 8.17
C TRP A 250 9.48 9.55 7.56
N ALA A 251 9.82 9.24 6.30
CA ALA A 251 9.39 8.00 5.65
C ALA A 251 9.89 6.75 6.40
N ALA A 252 11.15 6.75 6.88
CA ALA A 252 11.70 5.65 7.67
C ALA A 252 10.94 5.45 9.00
N VAL A 253 10.72 6.52 9.76
CA VAL A 253 9.96 6.45 11.02
C VAL A 253 8.53 5.98 10.77
N ALA A 254 7.85 6.54 9.75
CA ALA A 254 6.49 6.14 9.40
C ALA A 254 6.40 4.66 9.02
N SER A 255 7.41 4.11 8.34
CA SER A 255 7.45 2.70 7.94
C SER A 255 7.37 1.78 9.16
N LEU A 256 8.18 2.07 10.19
CA LEU A 256 8.18 1.29 11.42
C LEU A 256 6.93 1.52 12.25
N VAL A 257 6.48 2.77 12.41
CA VAL A 257 5.25 3.09 13.17
C VAL A 257 4.03 2.38 12.58
N GLU A 258 3.83 2.48 11.27
CA GLU A 258 2.67 1.87 10.62
C GLU A 258 2.78 0.35 10.57
N THR A 259 3.99 -0.20 10.41
CA THR A 259 4.19 -1.66 10.53
C THR A 259 3.94 -2.15 11.95
N CYS A 260 4.35 -1.42 13.00
CA CYS A 260 4.01 -1.76 14.38
C CYS A 260 2.49 -1.84 14.57
N LYS A 261 1.75 -0.82 14.11
CA LYS A 261 0.28 -0.81 14.19
C LYS A 261 -0.36 -1.98 13.45
N LEU A 262 0.15 -2.32 12.27
CA LEU A 262 -0.34 -3.47 11.49
C LEU A 262 -0.18 -4.81 12.23
N ASN A 263 0.84 -4.90 13.10
CA ASN A 263 1.18 -6.07 13.91
C ASN A 263 0.74 -5.95 15.38
N ALA A 264 -0.11 -4.98 15.72
CA ALA A 264 -0.56 -4.72 17.10
C ALA A 264 0.57 -4.51 18.12
N VAL A 265 1.70 -3.96 17.67
CA VAL A 265 2.83 -3.57 18.51
C VAL A 265 2.72 -2.10 18.90
N ASP A 266 2.97 -1.79 20.18
CA ASP A 266 3.08 -0.42 20.64
C ASP A 266 4.34 0.24 20.04
N PRO A 267 4.20 1.28 19.18
CA PRO A 267 5.35 1.86 18.51
C PRO A 267 6.35 2.47 19.50
N GLN A 268 5.89 3.08 20.60
CA GLN A 268 6.81 3.73 21.54
C GLN A 268 7.75 2.70 22.17
N ARG A 269 7.19 1.61 22.72
CA ARG A 269 7.96 0.53 23.35
C ARG A 269 8.91 -0.13 22.36
N TYR A 270 8.45 -0.38 21.14
CA TYR A 270 9.27 -0.92 20.06
C TYR A 270 10.46 -0.01 19.74
N PHE A 271 10.22 1.29 19.54
CA PHE A 271 11.29 2.23 19.22
C PHE A 271 12.30 2.37 20.36
N THR A 272 11.85 2.42 21.61
CA THR A 272 12.76 2.44 22.77
C THR A 272 13.70 1.25 22.74
N ASP A 273 13.14 0.04 22.60
CA ASP A 273 13.91 -1.20 22.63
C ASP A 273 14.86 -1.34 21.43
N VAL A 274 14.36 -1.09 20.21
CA VAL A 274 15.13 -1.21 18.97
C VAL A 274 16.27 -0.20 18.94
N LEU A 275 16.03 1.05 19.33
CA LEU A 275 17.10 2.06 19.39
C LEU A 275 18.14 1.69 20.45
N THR A 276 17.72 1.15 21.61
CA THR A 276 18.67 0.64 22.62
C THR A 276 19.53 -0.48 22.05
N HIS A 277 18.97 -1.44 21.34
CA HIS A 277 19.74 -2.51 20.71
C HIS A 277 20.72 -1.98 19.65
N LEU A 278 20.26 -1.11 18.75
CA LEU A 278 21.06 -0.56 17.66
C LEU A 278 22.26 0.26 18.17
N VAL A 279 22.02 1.15 19.14
CA VAL A 279 23.09 1.98 19.73
C VAL A 279 24.10 1.14 20.51
N ASN A 280 23.69 -0.02 21.04
CA ASN A 280 24.59 -0.97 21.69
C ASN A 280 25.26 -1.97 20.73
N GLY A 281 25.24 -1.70 19.41
CA GLY A 281 25.99 -2.47 18.43
C GLY A 281 25.34 -3.78 18.01
N TRP A 282 24.00 -3.84 17.95
CA TRP A 282 23.28 -5.02 17.46
C TRP A 282 23.83 -5.49 16.11
N PRO A 283 24.19 -6.78 15.96
CA PRO A 283 24.84 -7.25 14.74
C PRO A 283 23.86 -7.27 13.57
N ASN A 284 24.31 -6.78 12.41
CA ASN A 284 23.49 -6.75 11.19
C ASN A 284 23.02 -8.16 10.74
N SER A 285 23.73 -9.23 11.11
CA SER A 285 23.30 -10.62 10.86
C SER A 285 22.04 -11.02 11.63
N ARG A 286 21.68 -10.31 12.70
CA ARG A 286 20.49 -10.54 13.53
C ARG A 286 19.42 -9.45 13.34
N ILE A 287 19.51 -8.66 12.28
CA ILE A 287 18.58 -7.54 12.04
C ILE A 287 17.12 -7.99 11.92
N ASP A 288 16.89 -9.23 11.47
CA ASP A 288 15.56 -9.82 11.32
C ASP A 288 14.83 -9.99 12.66
N GLU A 289 15.55 -10.11 13.77
CA GLU A 289 14.97 -10.18 15.11
C GLU A 289 14.36 -8.85 15.54
N LEU A 290 14.81 -7.73 14.96
CA LEU A 290 14.29 -6.39 15.25
C LEU A 290 13.04 -6.06 14.42
N MET A 291 12.53 -6.95 13.57
CA MET A 291 11.30 -6.68 12.83
C MET A 291 10.11 -6.55 13.78
N PRO A 292 9.13 -5.65 13.54
CA PRO A 292 8.00 -5.46 14.44
C PRO A 292 7.22 -6.74 14.76
N TRP A 293 7.05 -7.64 13.79
CA TRP A 293 6.37 -8.92 13.99
C TRP A 293 7.19 -9.94 14.79
N CYS A 294 8.52 -9.90 14.74
CA CYS A 294 9.39 -10.75 15.57
C CYS A 294 9.37 -10.26 17.03
N TRP A 295 9.40 -8.94 17.22
CA TRP A 295 9.32 -8.30 18.54
C TRP A 295 8.00 -8.64 19.27
N ALA A 296 6.89 -8.68 18.54
CA ALA A 296 5.59 -9.10 19.07
C ALA A 296 5.60 -10.55 19.60
N ALA A 297 6.32 -11.46 18.94
CA ALA A 297 6.42 -12.85 19.34
C ALA A 297 7.32 -13.03 20.58
N GLY A 298 8.42 -12.27 20.68
CA GLY A 298 9.36 -12.34 21.81
C GLY A 298 8.80 -11.76 23.12
N THR A 299 7.89 -10.80 23.06
CA THR A 299 7.29 -10.15 24.25
C THR A 299 6.12 -10.92 24.85
N ASN A 300 5.62 -11.95 24.17
CA ASN A 300 4.55 -12.85 24.66
C ASN A 300 5.09 -14.17 25.25
N GLY A 301 6.41 -14.31 25.44
CA GLY A 301 6.98 -15.41 26.23
C GLY A 301 6.66 -15.23 27.72
N PRO A 302 6.47 -16.31 28.51
CA PRO A 302 6.16 -16.19 29.93
C PRO A 302 7.29 -15.42 30.61
N ALA A 303 6.94 -14.36 31.34
CA ALA A 303 7.87 -13.68 32.22
C ALA A 303 8.46 -14.72 33.18
N SER A 304 9.75 -14.99 33.05
CA SER A 304 10.49 -15.82 33.99
C SER A 304 10.49 -15.11 35.35
N SER A 305 9.56 -15.52 36.21
CA SER A 305 9.55 -15.21 37.62
C SER A 305 10.52 -16.14 38.35
N GLU A 306 11.77 -15.73 38.48
CA GLU A 306 12.66 -16.14 39.58
C GLU A 306 13.41 -14.85 39.95
N GLY A 307 13.07 -14.10 41.00
CA GLY A 307 12.67 -14.56 42.32
C GLY A 307 13.94 -14.73 43.18
N CYS A 308 14.63 -13.61 43.44
CA CYS A 308 15.62 -13.55 44.51
C CYS A 308 14.95 -13.88 45.84
N GLU A 309 15.23 -15.07 46.37
CA GLU A 309 15.11 -15.33 47.81
C GLU A 309 16.47 -15.83 48.33
N GLY A 310 17.09 -14.95 49.11
CA GLY A 310 18.08 -15.22 50.14
C GLY A 310 17.93 -14.10 51.18
N PRO A 311 18.23 -14.32 52.46
CA PRO A 311 19.15 -15.31 53.01
C PRO A 311 18.50 -16.47 53.78
#